data_AF-A0A1Y3N340-F1
#
_entry.id   AF-A0A1Y3N340-F1
#
_cell.length_a   1.000
_cell.length_b   1.000
_cell.length_c   1.000
_cell.angle_alpha   90.00
_cell.angle_beta   90.00
_cell.angle_gamma   90.00
#
_symmetry.space_group_name_H-M   'P 1'
#
loop_
_entity.id
_entity.type
_entity.pdbx_description
1 polymer ?
#
loop_
_entity_poly.entity_id
_entity_poly.type
_entity_poly.pdbx_seq_one_letter_code
_entity_poly.pdbx_strand_id
1 'polypeptide(L)'
;MYLWDFAVNNSTYGFIDPDDSSTYVLFDQHITFKESKHKIATNGWNGDEYLFIYWYGVDDCINSRFSGYSTEKIVEGSLTIFNNILNDVYNEGAKNILIMNVPSIENAPNNVNNELKIDSLIKGFNDQYYNFTKIFQDKHKDANIFLYDSYNEFKYIMENGKKYNITHISNSFNSNPNNTKEDYESYFWYDDIHPTSSVHKAFAIDIFFFLKENSIKDVQKSETHEKANSNFYGNNVQRERVFEYDESYSTRNSIYNHCGLLLLLILDIIYLLL
;
A
#
# COMPACT_ATOMS: atom_id res chain seq x y z
N MET A 1 0.81 -9.19 15.19
CA MET A 1 1.19 -9.22 13.76
C MET A 1 2.51 -8.49 13.62
N TYR A 2 3.34 -8.91 12.67
CA TYR A 2 4.66 -8.33 12.38
C TYR A 2 4.64 -7.80 10.94
N LEU A 3 5.46 -6.78 10.65
CA LEU A 3 5.76 -6.33 9.28
C LEU A 3 7.23 -6.64 9.00
N TRP A 4 7.47 -7.35 7.90
CA TRP A 4 8.80 -7.54 7.33
C TRP A 4 8.88 -6.69 6.08
N ASP A 5 9.51 -5.53 6.22
CA ASP A 5 9.67 -4.60 5.13
C ASP A 5 10.94 -4.92 4.34
N PHE A 6 10.75 -5.24 3.06
CA PHE A 6 11.82 -5.47 2.10
C PHE A 6 11.96 -4.31 1.12
N ALA A 7 11.09 -3.31 1.20
CA ALA A 7 11.09 -2.16 0.31
C ALA A 7 12.42 -1.41 0.41
N VAL A 8 12.94 -1.03 -0.74
CA VAL A 8 14.14 -0.21 -0.85
C VAL A 8 13.80 1.02 -1.67
N ASN A 9 14.27 2.19 -1.22
CA ASN A 9 14.05 3.45 -1.92
C ASN A 9 14.62 3.40 -3.35
N ASN A 10 13.98 4.12 -4.27
CA ASN A 10 14.31 4.21 -5.70
C ASN A 10 14.19 2.89 -6.49
N SER A 11 13.45 1.90 -5.98
CA SER A 11 13.43 0.58 -6.62
C SER A 11 12.51 0.51 -7.83
N THR A 12 13.05 0.01 -8.94
CA THR A 12 12.26 -0.28 -10.14
C THR A 12 11.83 -1.75 -10.19
N TYR A 13 10.96 -2.08 -11.14
CA TYR A 13 10.70 -3.47 -11.51
C TYR A 13 11.93 -4.20 -12.08
N GLY A 14 12.97 -3.47 -12.50
CA GLY A 14 14.21 -4.00 -13.07
C GLY A 14 14.21 -4.15 -14.60
N PHE A 15 13.17 -3.68 -15.29
CA PHE A 15 13.21 -3.55 -16.75
C PHE A 15 14.04 -2.33 -17.19
N ILE A 16 13.83 -1.21 -16.49
CA ILE A 16 14.69 -0.04 -16.60
C ILE A 16 15.66 -0.10 -15.43
N ASP A 17 16.91 -0.37 -15.75
CA ASP A 17 18.02 -0.23 -14.84
C ASP A 17 18.81 1.00 -15.28
N PRO A 18 18.70 2.15 -14.59
CA PRO A 18 19.58 3.26 -14.87
C PRO A 18 20.99 2.83 -14.45
N ASP A 19 21.85 2.66 -15.45
CA ASP A 19 23.26 2.26 -15.43
C ASP A 19 24.08 2.86 -14.26
N ASP A 20 23.86 2.42 -13.02
CA ASP A 20 24.73 2.62 -11.84
C ASP A 20 24.26 1.73 -10.67
N SER A 21 25.24 1.13 -10.02
CA SER A 21 25.28 0.21 -8.88
C SER A 21 24.45 0.51 -7.61
N SER A 22 23.49 1.44 -7.67
CA SER A 22 22.69 1.93 -6.53
C SER A 22 21.18 1.73 -6.66
N THR A 23 20.67 1.31 -7.82
CA THR A 23 19.24 0.99 -8.00
C THR A 23 18.98 -0.46 -7.59
N TYR A 24 18.31 -0.66 -6.47
CA TYR A 24 17.83 -2.00 -6.09
C TYR A 24 16.60 -2.33 -6.92
N VAL A 25 16.55 -3.50 -7.54
CA VAL A 25 15.39 -3.93 -8.32
C VAL A 25 14.48 -4.81 -7.48
N LEU A 26 13.19 -4.91 -7.83
CA LEU A 26 12.25 -5.82 -7.18
C LEU A 26 12.81 -7.26 -7.06
N PHE A 27 13.62 -7.69 -8.03
CA PHE A 27 14.27 -8.99 -7.97
C PHE A 27 15.19 -9.16 -6.75
N ASP A 28 15.98 -8.16 -6.37
CA ASP A 28 16.92 -8.26 -5.23
C ASP A 28 16.17 -8.32 -3.89
N GLN A 29 15.07 -7.57 -3.78
CA GLN A 29 14.18 -7.62 -2.62
C GLN A 29 13.52 -8.99 -2.51
N HIS A 30 13.10 -9.57 -3.63
CA HIS A 30 12.56 -10.92 -3.70
C HIS A 30 13.60 -11.99 -3.29
N ILE A 31 14.86 -11.86 -3.71
CA ILE A 31 15.94 -12.74 -3.24
C ILE A 31 16.12 -12.62 -1.73
N THR A 32 16.16 -11.39 -1.20
CA THR A 32 16.29 -11.14 0.24
C THR A 32 15.13 -11.75 1.04
N PHE A 33 13.91 -11.67 0.50
CA PHE A 33 12.74 -12.37 1.04
C PHE A 33 12.98 -13.89 1.07
N LYS A 34 13.38 -14.51 -0.04
CA LYS A 34 13.58 -15.97 -0.11
C LYS A 34 14.63 -16.48 0.85
N GLU A 35 15.71 -15.72 1.06
CA GLU A 35 16.77 -16.08 2.00
C GLU A 35 16.34 -15.95 3.47
N SER A 36 15.47 -14.99 3.77
CA SER A 36 15.00 -14.70 5.13
C SER A 36 13.72 -15.44 5.52
N LYS A 37 12.96 -15.98 4.56
CA LYS A 37 11.62 -16.56 4.77
C LYS A 37 11.58 -17.67 5.84
N HIS A 38 12.64 -18.45 5.98
CA HIS A 38 12.72 -19.53 6.98
C HIS A 38 12.87 -19.00 8.42
N LYS A 39 13.37 -17.76 8.58
CA LYS A 39 13.39 -17.06 9.87
C LYS A 39 12.04 -16.44 10.22
N ILE A 40 11.27 -16.07 9.19
CA ILE A 40 9.94 -15.46 9.29
C ILE A 40 8.88 -16.52 9.66
N ALA A 41 8.94 -17.67 8.99
CA ALA A 41 7.99 -18.77 9.19
C ALA A 41 8.75 -20.08 9.46
N THR A 42 9.19 -20.25 10.71
CA THR A 42 10.08 -21.35 11.14
C THR A 42 9.47 -22.75 11.00
N ASN A 43 8.14 -22.86 10.98
CA ASN A 43 7.40 -24.12 10.82
C ASN A 43 6.73 -24.25 9.44
N GLY A 44 7.17 -23.47 8.45
CA GLY A 44 6.56 -23.40 7.12
C GLY A 44 5.56 -22.25 6.99
N TRP A 45 5.29 -21.86 5.75
CA TRP A 45 4.40 -20.77 5.40
C TRP A 45 2.95 -21.24 5.35
N ASN A 46 2.08 -20.63 6.16
CA ASN A 46 0.64 -20.69 5.94
C ASN A 46 0.21 -19.44 5.16
N GLY A 47 -0.01 -19.57 3.85
CA GLY A 47 -0.37 -18.45 2.98
C GLY A 47 -1.58 -17.63 3.44
N ASP A 48 -2.45 -18.23 4.25
CA ASP A 48 -3.65 -17.60 4.80
C ASP A 48 -3.36 -16.60 5.93
N GLU A 49 -2.16 -16.62 6.51
CA GLU A 49 -1.77 -15.82 7.68
C GLU A 49 -0.96 -14.57 7.32
N TYR A 50 -0.53 -14.45 6.07
CA TYR A 50 0.33 -13.38 5.59
C TYR A 50 -0.34 -12.62 4.45
N LEU A 51 -0.12 -11.30 4.45
CA LEU A 51 -0.42 -10.41 3.34
C LEU A 51 0.90 -9.96 2.72
N PHE A 52 1.08 -10.25 1.43
CA PHE A 52 2.19 -9.76 0.64
C PHE A 52 1.76 -8.46 -0.04
N ILE A 53 2.55 -7.40 0.12
CA ILE A 53 2.18 -6.07 -0.38
C ILE A 53 3.23 -5.62 -1.39
N TYR A 54 2.79 -5.17 -2.56
CA TYR A 54 3.64 -4.65 -3.61
C TYR A 54 3.18 -3.25 -4.03
N TRP A 55 4.09 -2.28 -3.98
CA TRP A 55 3.89 -0.92 -4.47
C TRP A 55 5.09 -0.49 -5.31
N TYR A 56 4.93 -0.47 -6.63
CA TYR A 56 6.02 -0.22 -7.56
C TYR A 56 5.54 0.58 -8.78
N GLY A 57 6.51 1.10 -9.54
CA GLY A 57 6.29 1.78 -10.81
C GLY A 57 6.53 3.29 -10.78
N VAL A 58 6.67 3.90 -9.59
CA VAL A 58 7.07 5.32 -9.44
C VAL A 58 8.45 5.55 -10.06
N ASP A 59 9.44 4.76 -9.66
CA ASP A 59 10.80 4.89 -10.18
C ASP A 59 10.93 4.45 -11.63
N ASP A 60 10.16 3.46 -12.10
CA ASP A 60 10.07 3.13 -13.51
C ASP A 60 9.59 4.33 -14.34
N CYS A 61 8.58 5.08 -13.84
CA CYS A 61 8.10 6.30 -14.48
C CYS A 61 9.20 7.37 -14.50
N ILE A 62 9.81 7.65 -13.35
CA ILE A 62 10.84 8.69 -13.20
C ILE A 62 12.08 8.38 -14.07
N ASN A 63 12.59 7.16 -14.01
CA ASN A 63 13.83 6.75 -14.68
C ASN A 63 13.64 6.49 -16.18
N SER A 64 12.40 6.36 -16.66
CA SER A 64 12.09 6.15 -18.09
C SER A 64 12.75 7.15 -19.03
N ARG A 65 12.93 8.40 -18.58
CA ARG A 65 13.56 9.49 -19.34
C ARG A 65 14.99 9.19 -19.77
N PHE A 66 15.65 8.24 -19.11
CA PHE A 66 17.02 7.82 -19.40
C PHE A 66 17.09 6.55 -20.26
N SER A 67 15.98 5.84 -20.47
CA SER A 67 15.96 4.51 -21.09
C SER A 67 15.93 4.51 -22.62
N GLY A 68 15.34 5.55 -23.24
CA GLY A 68 15.06 5.58 -24.68
C GLY A 68 13.99 4.57 -25.15
N TYR A 69 13.34 3.84 -24.26
CA TYR A 69 12.26 2.91 -24.60
C TYR A 69 10.89 3.61 -24.68
N SER A 70 9.97 3.00 -25.44
CA SER A 70 8.58 3.47 -25.47
C SER A 70 7.86 3.11 -24.17
N THR A 71 6.79 3.84 -23.86
CA THR A 71 5.92 3.55 -22.70
C THR A 71 5.44 2.10 -22.70
N GLU A 72 5.00 1.58 -23.85
CA GLU A 72 4.47 0.22 -23.96
C GLU A 72 5.54 -0.82 -23.60
N LYS A 73 6.76 -0.63 -24.14
CA LYS A 73 7.88 -1.55 -23.89
C LYS A 73 8.29 -1.56 -22.42
N ILE A 74 8.28 -0.41 -21.76
CA ILE A 74 8.57 -0.28 -20.33
C ILE A 74 7.52 -1.02 -19.51
N VAL A 75 6.24 -0.71 -19.73
CA VAL A 75 5.14 -1.30 -18.97
C VAL A 75 5.08 -2.82 -19.15
N GLU A 76 5.17 -3.30 -20.40
CA GLU A 76 5.16 -4.74 -20.69
C GLU A 76 6.35 -5.47 -20.05
N GLY A 77 7.56 -4.90 -20.16
CA GLY A 77 8.76 -5.47 -19.57
C GLY A 77 8.70 -5.54 -18.05
N SER A 78 8.34 -4.43 -17.40
CA SER A 78 8.22 -4.34 -15.95
C SER A 78 7.16 -5.29 -15.38
N LEU A 79 5.97 -5.35 -16.00
CA LEU A 79 4.91 -6.26 -15.56
C LEU A 79 5.21 -7.73 -15.87
N THR A 80 6.02 -8.02 -16.89
CA THR A 80 6.51 -9.39 -17.14
C THR A 80 7.40 -9.87 -16.01
N ILE A 81 8.35 -9.03 -15.58
CA ILE A 81 9.22 -9.34 -14.43
C ILE A 81 8.36 -9.53 -13.17
N PHE A 82 7.42 -8.62 -12.94
CA PHE A 82 6.54 -8.70 -11.78
C PHE A 82 5.70 -9.97 -11.78
N ASN A 83 5.14 -10.38 -12.92
CA ASN A 83 4.38 -11.63 -13.05
C ASN A 83 5.23 -12.83 -12.62
N ASN A 84 6.50 -12.89 -13.06
CA ASN A 84 7.38 -14.00 -12.71
C ASN A 84 7.63 -14.07 -11.19
N ILE A 85 7.84 -12.90 -10.56
CA ILE A 85 8.02 -12.81 -9.11
C ILE A 85 6.75 -13.20 -8.36
N LEU A 86 5.57 -12.74 -8.80
CA LEU A 86 4.30 -13.15 -8.21
C LEU A 86 4.05 -14.67 -8.31
N ASN A 87 4.38 -15.28 -9.45
CA ASN A 87 4.27 -16.73 -9.60
C ASN A 87 5.26 -17.46 -8.67
N ASP A 88 6.48 -16.94 -8.49
CA ASP A 88 7.46 -17.54 -7.58
C ASP A 88 7.00 -17.44 -6.11
N VAL A 89 6.55 -16.28 -5.62
CA VAL A 89 6.05 -16.17 -4.23
C VAL A 89 4.78 -16.99 -4.00
N TYR A 90 3.91 -17.11 -5.02
CA TYR A 90 2.75 -17.99 -4.95
C TYR A 90 3.18 -19.47 -4.82
N ASN A 91 4.17 -19.91 -5.61
CA ASN A 91 4.72 -21.27 -5.49
C ASN A 91 5.39 -21.52 -4.14
N GLU A 92 5.84 -20.47 -3.46
CA GLU A 92 6.35 -20.50 -2.09
C GLU A 92 5.25 -20.47 -1.02
N GLY A 93 3.97 -20.41 -1.43
CA GLY A 93 2.81 -20.52 -0.57
C GLY A 93 2.09 -19.21 -0.27
N ALA A 94 2.45 -18.09 -0.91
CA ALA A 94 1.73 -16.82 -0.75
C ALA A 94 0.31 -16.92 -1.32
N LYS A 95 -0.70 -16.57 -0.50
CA LYS A 95 -2.11 -16.61 -0.93
C LYS A 95 -2.85 -15.29 -0.81
N ASN A 96 -2.45 -14.35 0.03
CA ASN A 96 -3.05 -13.02 0.05
C ASN A 96 -2.04 -12.00 -0.48
N ILE A 97 -2.37 -11.35 -1.59
CA ILE A 97 -1.47 -10.43 -2.29
C ILE A 97 -2.21 -9.12 -2.54
N LEU A 98 -1.70 -8.02 -1.97
CA LEU A 98 -2.12 -6.65 -2.25
C LEU A 98 -1.14 -6.02 -3.22
N ILE A 99 -1.67 -5.50 -4.32
CA ILE A 99 -0.95 -4.74 -5.34
C ILE A 99 -1.54 -3.35 -5.35
N MET A 100 -0.68 -2.34 -5.24
CA MET A 100 -1.08 -0.93 -5.37
C MET A 100 -0.60 -0.41 -6.71
N ASN A 101 -1.49 0.26 -7.45
CA ASN A 101 -1.15 0.88 -8.72
C ASN A 101 -0.20 2.10 -8.52
N VAL A 102 0.26 2.75 -9.59
CA VAL A 102 1.13 3.92 -9.48
C VAL A 102 0.31 5.11 -8.94
N PRO A 103 0.72 5.77 -7.85
CA PRO A 103 -0.02 6.89 -7.28
C PRO A 103 0.03 8.12 -8.20
N SER A 104 -0.82 9.12 -7.91
CA SER A 104 -0.89 10.37 -8.69
C SER A 104 0.29 11.29 -8.38
N ILE A 105 1.47 10.90 -8.87
CA ILE A 105 2.74 11.62 -8.73
C ILE A 105 2.94 12.69 -9.80
N GLU A 106 2.04 12.80 -10.78
CA GLU A 106 2.06 13.90 -11.75
C GLU A 106 1.85 15.27 -11.09
N ASN A 107 1.27 15.28 -9.88
CA ASN A 107 1.07 16.47 -9.04
C ASN A 107 2.21 16.69 -8.02
N ALA A 108 3.27 15.88 -8.07
CA ALA A 108 4.40 16.01 -7.15
C ALA A 108 5.22 17.30 -7.44
N PRO A 109 5.87 17.90 -6.43
CA PRO A 109 6.64 19.13 -6.62
C PRO A 109 7.78 19.03 -7.63
N ASN A 110 8.40 17.85 -7.84
CA ASN A 110 9.42 17.67 -8.88
C ASN A 110 8.87 17.53 -10.30
N ASN A 111 7.55 17.44 -10.49
CA ASN A 111 6.91 17.36 -11.81
C ASN A 111 6.25 18.68 -12.24
N VAL A 112 6.70 19.81 -11.69
CA VAL A 112 6.25 21.14 -12.11
C VAL A 112 6.45 21.30 -13.63
N ASN A 113 5.44 21.86 -14.31
CA ASN A 113 5.40 22.02 -15.76
C ASN A 113 5.57 20.71 -16.58
N ASN A 114 5.29 19.55 -15.99
CA ASN A 114 5.44 18.24 -16.63
C ASN A 114 6.88 17.96 -17.12
N GLU A 115 7.88 18.37 -16.34
CA GLU A 115 9.28 18.15 -16.68
C GLU A 115 9.67 16.66 -16.73
N LEU A 116 9.03 15.81 -15.92
CA LEU A 116 9.31 14.37 -15.90
C LEU A 116 8.63 13.62 -17.05
N LYS A 117 7.57 14.17 -17.67
CA LYS A 117 6.80 13.55 -18.77
C LYS A 117 6.29 12.15 -18.46
N ILE A 118 5.80 11.96 -17.23
CA ILE A 118 5.43 10.64 -16.67
C ILE A 118 3.97 10.25 -16.87
N ASP A 119 3.10 11.18 -17.33
CA ASP A 119 1.65 10.95 -17.43
C ASP A 119 1.28 9.69 -18.24
N SER A 120 1.96 9.49 -19.39
CA SER A 120 1.68 8.33 -20.25
C SER A 120 2.11 7.01 -19.60
N LEU A 121 3.18 7.03 -18.80
CA LEU A 121 3.67 5.85 -18.08
C LEU A 121 2.79 5.51 -16.89
N ILE A 122 2.41 6.51 -16.08
CA ILE A 122 1.45 6.32 -14.98
C ILE A 122 0.17 5.70 -15.53
N LYS A 123 -0.37 6.28 -16.61
CA LYS A 123 -1.55 5.75 -17.28
C LYS A 123 -1.31 4.33 -17.83
N GLY A 124 -0.18 4.10 -18.50
CA GLY A 124 0.16 2.80 -19.08
C GLY A 124 0.23 1.69 -18.03
N PHE A 125 0.90 1.93 -16.90
CA PHE A 125 0.93 1.00 -15.77
C PHE A 125 -0.48 0.78 -15.19
N ASN A 126 -1.19 1.88 -14.88
CA ASN A 126 -2.49 1.81 -14.22
C ASN A 126 -3.58 1.13 -15.07
N ASP A 127 -3.57 1.33 -16.39
CA ASP A 127 -4.45 0.62 -17.33
C ASP A 127 -4.17 -0.90 -17.35
N GLN A 128 -2.91 -1.31 -17.18
CA GLN A 128 -2.50 -2.71 -17.28
C GLN A 128 -2.63 -3.48 -15.96
N TYR A 129 -2.52 -2.83 -14.80
CA TYR A 129 -2.65 -3.51 -13.50
C TYR A 129 -3.96 -4.27 -13.35
N TYR A 130 -5.09 -3.73 -13.83
CA TYR A 130 -6.37 -4.44 -13.75
C TYR A 130 -6.35 -5.76 -14.56
N ASN A 131 -5.87 -5.71 -15.80
CA ASN A 131 -5.78 -6.92 -16.64
C ASN A 131 -4.77 -7.92 -16.07
N PHE A 132 -3.60 -7.43 -15.65
CA PHE A 132 -2.55 -8.22 -15.02
C PHE A 132 -3.05 -8.98 -13.78
N THR A 133 -3.67 -8.26 -12.83
CA THR A 133 -4.18 -8.85 -11.58
C THR A 133 -5.32 -9.83 -11.84
N LYS A 134 -6.21 -9.52 -12.80
CA LYS A 134 -7.27 -10.44 -13.21
C LYS A 134 -6.72 -11.74 -13.81
N ILE A 135 -5.74 -11.67 -14.71
CA ILE A 135 -5.09 -12.85 -15.30
C ILE A 135 -4.43 -13.70 -14.21
N PHE A 136 -3.73 -13.06 -13.26
CA PHE A 136 -3.10 -13.76 -12.15
C PHE A 136 -4.13 -14.46 -11.25
N GLN A 137 -5.20 -13.76 -10.85
CA GLN A 137 -6.31 -14.33 -10.08
C GLN A 137 -7.03 -15.45 -10.83
N ASP A 138 -7.14 -15.38 -12.16
CA ASP A 138 -7.73 -16.42 -12.99
C ASP A 138 -6.88 -17.69 -13.07
N LYS A 139 -5.55 -17.54 -13.00
CA LYS A 139 -4.61 -18.65 -12.97
C LYS A 139 -4.53 -19.30 -11.57
N HIS A 140 -4.64 -18.51 -10.52
CA HIS A 140 -4.43 -18.93 -9.12
C HIS A 140 -5.70 -18.73 -8.29
N LYS A 141 -6.67 -19.65 -8.46
CA LYS A 141 -8.03 -19.53 -7.92
C LYS A 141 -8.12 -19.63 -6.39
N ASP A 142 -7.10 -20.15 -5.74
CA ASP A 142 -6.99 -20.27 -4.28
C ASP A 142 -6.17 -19.13 -3.63
N ALA A 143 -5.72 -18.16 -4.42
CA ALA A 143 -5.16 -16.90 -3.93
C ALA A 143 -6.22 -15.79 -3.92
N ASN A 144 -6.09 -14.85 -2.98
CA ASN A 144 -6.83 -13.60 -2.91
C ASN A 144 -5.94 -12.47 -3.42
N ILE A 145 -6.31 -11.87 -4.55
CA ILE A 145 -5.58 -10.74 -5.15
C ILE A 145 -6.38 -9.46 -4.97
N PHE A 146 -5.78 -8.50 -4.28
CA PHE A 146 -6.33 -7.18 -4.06
C PHE A 146 -5.58 -6.19 -4.95
N LEU A 147 -6.30 -5.45 -5.79
CA LEU A 147 -5.76 -4.30 -6.51
C LEU A 147 -6.31 -3.03 -5.86
N TYR A 148 -5.44 -2.22 -5.28
CA TYR A 148 -5.80 -0.98 -4.62
C TYR A 148 -5.42 0.24 -5.47
N ASP A 149 -6.35 1.18 -5.57
CA ASP A 149 -6.27 2.35 -6.43
C ASP A 149 -5.63 3.54 -5.72
N SER A 150 -4.31 3.46 -5.54
CA SER A 150 -3.54 4.54 -4.95
C SER A 150 -3.56 5.83 -5.78
N TYR A 151 -3.73 5.71 -7.09
CA TYR A 151 -3.83 6.86 -8.00
C TYR A 151 -4.98 7.77 -7.60
N ASN A 152 -6.20 7.22 -7.50
CA ASN A 152 -7.37 8.01 -7.14
C ASN A 152 -7.39 8.38 -5.65
N GLU A 153 -6.85 7.56 -4.75
CA GLU A 153 -6.81 7.93 -3.33
C GLU A 153 -5.89 9.14 -3.09
N PHE A 154 -4.73 9.20 -3.74
CA PHE A 154 -3.85 10.39 -3.66
C PHE A 154 -4.59 11.66 -4.11
N LYS A 155 -5.31 11.59 -5.24
CA LYS A 155 -6.11 12.70 -5.74
C LYS A 155 -7.24 13.07 -4.78
N TYR A 156 -7.91 12.07 -4.22
CA TYR A 156 -8.98 12.28 -3.26
C TYR A 156 -8.46 13.01 -2.00
N ILE A 157 -7.31 12.59 -1.44
CA ILE A 157 -6.69 13.27 -0.30
C ILE A 157 -6.32 14.71 -0.67
N MET A 158 -5.73 14.94 -1.86
CA MET A 158 -5.39 16.29 -2.34
C MET A 158 -6.63 17.19 -2.47
N GLU A 159 -7.69 16.70 -3.11
CA GLU A 159 -8.95 17.43 -3.32
C GLU A 159 -9.71 17.69 -1.99
N ASN A 160 -9.54 16.80 -1.01
CA ASN A 160 -10.22 16.84 0.28
C ASN A 160 -9.29 17.17 1.44
N GLY A 161 -8.16 17.88 1.21
CA GLY A 161 -7.11 18.09 2.21
C GLY A 161 -7.61 18.58 3.57
N LYS A 162 -8.64 19.44 3.60
CA LYS A 162 -9.28 19.91 4.85
C LYS A 162 -9.79 18.77 5.76
N LYS A 163 -10.29 17.67 5.20
CA LYS A 163 -10.75 16.48 5.95
C LYS A 163 -9.59 15.80 6.69
N TYR A 164 -8.38 15.98 6.19
CA TYR A 164 -7.16 15.35 6.67
C TYR A 164 -6.21 16.33 7.36
N ASN A 165 -6.64 17.58 7.60
CA ASN A 165 -5.80 18.69 8.08
C ASN A 165 -4.61 19.04 7.17
N ILE A 166 -4.67 18.68 5.89
CA ILE A 166 -3.66 18.98 4.88
C ILE A 166 -4.07 20.25 4.14
N THR A 167 -3.26 21.30 4.25
CA THR A 167 -3.51 22.61 3.61
C THR A 167 -2.46 22.98 2.56
N HIS A 168 -1.26 22.39 2.62
CA HIS A 168 -0.18 22.62 1.66
C HIS A 168 -0.07 21.44 0.69
N ILE A 169 -0.72 21.57 -0.47
CA ILE A 169 -0.82 20.48 -1.46
C ILE A 169 0.31 20.51 -2.49
N SER A 170 0.71 21.69 -2.98
CA SER A 170 1.61 21.80 -4.13
C SER A 170 3.08 22.01 -3.77
N ASN A 171 3.37 22.42 -2.53
CA ASN A 171 4.74 22.69 -2.08
C ASN A 171 5.20 21.55 -1.17
N SER A 172 6.51 21.27 -1.17
CA SER A 172 7.14 20.34 -0.24
C SER A 172 7.46 21.02 1.10
N PHE A 173 7.36 20.26 2.19
CA PHE A 173 7.70 20.73 3.53
C PHE A 173 9.18 21.13 3.63
N ASN A 174 10.08 20.37 3.03
CA ASN A 174 11.53 20.61 3.09
C ASN A 174 11.99 21.83 2.27
N SER A 175 11.15 22.38 1.39
CA SER A 175 11.51 23.54 0.55
C SER A 175 11.54 24.86 1.32
N ASN A 176 10.88 24.95 2.48
CA ASN A 176 10.85 26.16 3.30
C ASN A 176 11.61 25.95 4.61
N PRO A 177 12.79 26.59 4.80
CA PRO A 177 13.61 26.42 6.00
C PRO A 177 12.97 27.01 7.27
N ASN A 178 11.89 27.81 7.14
CA ASN A 178 11.15 28.35 8.27
C ASN A 178 10.02 27.43 8.75
N ASN A 179 9.78 26.30 8.08
CA ASN A 179 8.76 25.35 8.49
C ASN A 179 9.12 24.75 9.87
N THR A 180 8.10 24.70 10.72
CA THR A 180 8.19 24.13 12.06
C THR A 180 7.76 22.67 12.06
N LYS A 181 7.98 21.96 13.18
CA LYS A 181 7.47 20.58 13.30
C LYS A 181 5.95 20.56 13.27
N GLU A 182 5.30 21.60 13.78
CA GLU A 182 3.85 21.77 13.77
C GLU A 182 3.29 21.91 12.34
N ASP A 183 4.07 22.49 11.42
CA ASP A 183 3.65 22.64 10.03
C ASP A 183 3.64 21.31 9.27
N TYR A 184 4.50 20.35 9.65
CA TYR A 184 4.71 19.08 8.94
C TYR A 184 3.42 18.30 8.68
N GLU A 185 2.49 18.27 9.64
CA GLU A 185 1.22 17.55 9.50
C GLU A 185 0.26 18.20 8.49
N SER A 186 0.49 19.48 8.14
CA SER A 186 -0.33 20.22 7.19
C SER A 186 0.10 20.09 5.72
N TYR A 187 1.24 19.43 5.47
CA TYR A 187 1.79 19.24 4.14
C TYR A 187 1.38 17.91 3.53
N PHE A 188 1.07 17.93 2.23
CA PHE A 188 0.91 16.69 1.48
C PHE A 188 2.28 16.06 1.23
N TRP A 189 3.24 16.85 0.72
CA TRP A 189 4.58 16.39 0.36
C TRP A 189 5.61 16.76 1.42
N TYR A 190 6.43 15.79 1.82
CA TYR A 190 7.63 16.06 2.62
C TYR A 190 8.73 16.68 1.78
N ASP A 191 9.08 16.01 0.68
CA ASP A 191 10.05 16.47 -0.32
C ASP A 191 9.41 16.53 -1.70
N ASP A 192 10.20 16.53 -2.77
CA ASP A 192 9.67 16.76 -4.10
C ASP A 192 8.92 15.57 -4.70
N ILE A 193 8.81 14.42 -4.01
CA ILE A 193 8.09 13.23 -4.49
C ILE A 193 7.46 12.38 -3.37
N HIS A 194 7.91 12.49 -2.13
CA HIS A 194 7.45 11.68 -1.01
C HIS A 194 6.37 12.41 -0.20
N PRO A 195 5.24 11.75 0.13
CA PRO A 195 4.23 12.33 0.98
C PRO A 195 4.67 12.39 2.46
N THR A 196 4.01 13.22 3.25
CA THR A 196 4.20 13.26 4.71
C THR A 196 3.56 12.07 5.40
N SER A 197 3.92 11.82 6.67
CA SER A 197 3.30 10.76 7.47
C SER A 197 1.79 10.96 7.64
N SER A 198 1.29 12.20 7.53
CA SER A 198 -0.15 12.51 7.60
C SER A 198 -0.92 11.97 6.40
N VAL A 199 -0.39 12.17 5.19
CA VAL A 199 -0.96 11.56 3.96
C VAL A 199 -0.88 10.05 4.03
N HIS A 200 0.27 9.51 4.42
CA HIS A 200 0.46 8.07 4.56
C HIS A 200 -0.49 7.43 5.59
N LYS A 201 -0.78 8.12 6.71
CA LYS A 201 -1.78 7.69 7.68
C LYS A 201 -3.18 7.65 7.07
N ALA A 202 -3.58 8.69 6.34
CA ALA A 202 -4.86 8.74 5.64
C ALA A 202 -4.98 7.58 4.63
N PHE A 203 -3.96 7.42 3.80
CA PHE A 203 -3.83 6.37 2.81
C PHE A 203 -3.95 4.96 3.41
N ALA A 204 -3.24 4.73 4.50
CA ALA A 204 -3.24 3.43 5.16
C ALA A 204 -4.56 3.10 5.89
N ILE A 205 -5.27 4.11 6.40
CA ILE A 205 -6.62 3.94 6.93
C ILE A 205 -7.58 3.49 5.82
N ASP A 206 -7.46 4.07 4.62
CA ASP A 206 -8.31 3.68 3.50
C ASP A 206 -8.00 2.24 3.01
N ILE A 207 -6.72 1.89 2.87
CA ILE A 207 -6.29 0.50 2.58
C ILE A 207 -6.88 -0.47 3.60
N PHE A 208 -6.89 -0.12 4.89
CA PHE A 208 -7.48 -0.97 5.91
C PHE A 208 -8.97 -1.22 5.66
N PHE A 209 -9.75 -0.18 5.35
CA PHE A 209 -11.18 -0.34 5.06
C PHE A 209 -11.40 -1.13 3.77
N PHE A 210 -10.62 -0.84 2.72
CA PHE A 210 -10.65 -1.60 1.48
C PHE A 210 -10.39 -3.09 1.72
N LEU A 211 -9.32 -3.43 2.43
CA LEU A 211 -9.00 -4.84 2.75
C LEU A 211 -10.09 -5.46 3.62
N LYS A 212 -10.63 -4.74 4.61
CA LYS A 212 -11.70 -5.25 5.48
C LYS A 212 -12.98 -5.55 4.69
N GLU A 213 -13.34 -4.68 3.74
CA GLU A 213 -14.54 -4.84 2.91
C GLU A 213 -14.39 -5.94 1.86
N ASN A 214 -13.16 -6.18 1.37
CA ASN A 214 -12.91 -7.10 0.26
C ASN A 214 -12.29 -8.44 0.68
N SER A 215 -11.84 -8.58 1.93
CA SER A 215 -11.33 -9.84 2.45
C SER A 215 -12.46 -10.86 2.55
N ILE A 216 -12.38 -11.94 1.78
CA ILE A 216 -13.33 -13.06 1.84
C ILE A 216 -13.05 -13.92 3.08
N LYS A 217 -13.23 -13.35 4.28
CA LYS A 217 -13.40 -14.09 5.55
C LYS A 217 -14.24 -13.27 6.54
N ASP A 218 -15.42 -12.83 6.13
CA ASP A 218 -16.54 -12.91 7.08
C ASP A 218 -16.89 -14.40 7.18
N VAL A 219 -16.23 -15.12 8.09
CA VAL A 219 -16.79 -16.38 8.58
C VAL A 219 -18.14 -16.00 9.18
N GLN A 220 -19.21 -16.22 8.43
CA GLN A 220 -20.54 -16.29 9.02
C GLN A 220 -20.46 -17.34 10.11
N LYS A 221 -20.62 -16.90 11.36
CA LYS A 221 -20.73 -17.81 12.48
C LYS A 221 -21.87 -18.76 12.13
N SER A 222 -21.59 -20.06 12.03
CA SER A 222 -22.66 -21.06 11.96
C SER A 222 -23.59 -20.80 13.15
N GLU A 223 -24.81 -20.31 12.92
CA GLU A 223 -25.81 -20.06 13.97
C GLU A 223 -26.48 -21.36 14.43
N THR A 224 -25.73 -22.45 14.47
CA THR A 224 -26.19 -23.66 15.14
C THR A 224 -25.73 -23.60 16.59
N HIS A 225 -26.66 -23.13 17.43
CA HIS A 225 -26.93 -23.64 18.79
C HIS A 225 -26.68 -22.80 20.06
N GLU A 226 -26.88 -21.46 20.08
CA GLU A 226 -26.98 -20.77 21.40
C GLU A 226 -28.02 -19.64 21.62
N LYS A 227 -28.71 -19.04 20.62
CA LYS A 227 -29.64 -17.91 20.91
C LYS A 227 -31.02 -17.94 20.24
N ALA A 228 -31.66 -19.10 20.34
CA ALA A 228 -33.11 -19.18 20.54
C ALA A 228 -33.57 -18.63 21.92
N ASN A 229 -32.69 -18.00 22.72
CA ASN A 229 -32.90 -17.77 24.16
C ASN A 229 -32.78 -16.31 24.66
N SER A 230 -32.79 -15.29 23.79
CA SER A 230 -32.97 -13.91 24.27
C SER A 230 -33.89 -13.09 23.37
N ASN A 231 -35.18 -13.41 23.42
CA ASN A 231 -36.23 -12.39 23.41
C ASN A 231 -35.87 -11.24 24.39
N PHE A 232 -36.56 -10.09 24.29
CA PHE A 232 -36.67 -8.95 25.25
C PHE A 232 -36.03 -7.62 24.79
N TYR A 233 -36.83 -6.76 24.14
CA TYR A 233 -36.70 -5.28 23.97
C TYR A 233 -35.44 -4.77 23.21
N GLY A 234 -35.46 -3.83 22.26
CA GLY A 234 -36.44 -2.89 21.73
C GLY A 234 -35.67 -1.71 21.08
N ASN A 235 -36.25 -1.12 20.03
CA ASN A 235 -36.02 0.22 19.47
C ASN A 235 -34.77 0.58 18.63
N ASN A 236 -35.11 1.10 17.45
CA ASN A 236 -34.45 2.09 16.58
C ASN A 236 -33.38 2.97 17.24
N VAL A 237 -32.35 3.34 16.46
CA VAL A 237 -31.87 4.74 16.26
C VAL A 237 -30.78 4.79 15.18
N GLN A 238 -30.84 5.84 14.35
CA GLN A 238 -29.88 6.25 13.31
C GLN A 238 -28.46 6.42 13.87
N ARG A 239 -27.42 6.18 13.06
CA ARG A 239 -26.04 6.55 13.40
C ARG A 239 -25.45 7.53 12.40
N GLU A 240 -25.36 8.79 12.80
CA GLU A 240 -24.32 9.71 12.37
C GLU A 240 -22.96 9.24 12.95
N ARG A 241 -21.88 9.35 12.17
CA ARG A 241 -20.53 9.00 12.61
C ARG A 241 -19.86 10.23 13.22
N VAL A 242 -19.69 10.23 14.54
CA VAL A 242 -18.75 11.09 15.27
C VAL A 242 -17.67 10.20 15.87
N PHE A 243 -16.40 10.61 15.71
CA PHE A 243 -15.23 9.92 16.23
C PHE A 243 -14.84 10.52 17.59
N GLU A 244 -14.76 9.70 18.63
CA GLU A 244 -14.11 10.01 19.91
C GLU A 244 -13.19 8.85 20.30
N TYR A 245 -12.01 9.19 20.86
CA TYR A 245 -10.91 8.28 21.18
C TYR A 245 -10.75 8.18 22.72
N ASP A 246 -10.54 6.98 23.26
CA ASP A 246 -10.39 6.70 24.71
C ASP A 246 -9.14 5.82 24.97
N GLU A 247 -8.28 6.24 25.91
CA GLU A 247 -6.93 5.73 26.19
C GLU A 247 -6.84 4.62 27.27
N SER A 248 -7.95 4.04 27.71
CA SER A 248 -7.96 3.18 28.90
C SER A 248 -7.92 1.65 28.63
N TYR A 249 -6.91 1.13 27.92
CA TYR A 249 -6.69 -0.34 27.84
C TYR A 249 -5.22 -0.76 27.97
N SER A 250 -4.69 -0.63 29.19
CA SER A 250 -3.47 -1.30 29.65
C SER A 250 -3.83 -2.21 30.82
N THR A 251 -3.89 -3.53 30.58
CA THR A 251 -3.42 -4.64 31.45
C THR A 251 -4.25 -5.95 31.34
N ARG A 252 -3.51 -7.04 31.04
CA ARG A 252 -3.73 -8.49 31.33
C ARG A 252 -4.66 -9.37 30.46
N ASN A 253 -3.99 -10.36 29.83
CA ASN A 253 -4.33 -11.77 29.57
C ASN A 253 -5.80 -12.17 29.30
N SER A 254 -6.14 -12.37 28.01
CA SER A 254 -6.85 -13.56 27.50
C SER A 254 -7.08 -13.42 25.99
N ILE A 255 -7.10 -14.58 25.34
CA ILE A 255 -7.14 -14.88 23.91
C ILE A 255 -8.36 -14.25 23.19
N TYR A 256 -8.08 -13.64 22.03
CA TYR A 256 -8.96 -12.99 21.06
C TYR A 256 -9.89 -11.88 21.60
N ASN A 257 -9.42 -10.63 21.48
CA ASN A 257 -10.28 -9.46 21.37
C ASN A 257 -9.65 -8.43 20.40
N HIS A 258 -10.55 -7.78 19.66
CA HIS A 258 -10.39 -6.98 18.45
C HIS A 258 -9.26 -5.94 18.41
N CYS A 259 -8.70 -5.70 17.22
CA CYS A 259 -8.19 -4.41 16.70
C CYS A 259 -7.12 -3.60 17.47
N GLY A 260 -6.76 -3.93 18.71
CA GLY A 260 -6.29 -2.91 19.65
C GLY A 260 -4.86 -2.38 19.50
N LEU A 261 -3.92 -3.10 18.89
CA LEU A 261 -2.49 -2.74 18.96
C LEU A 261 -1.75 -2.67 17.61
N LEU A 262 -2.41 -3.09 16.54
CA LEU A 262 -1.75 -3.23 15.23
C LEU A 262 -1.84 -1.96 14.37
N LEU A 263 -2.93 -1.26 14.66
CA LEU A 263 -3.21 0.15 14.49
C LEU A 263 -2.18 1.10 15.10
N LEU A 264 -1.08 0.60 15.69
CA LEU A 264 0.05 1.41 16.17
C LEU A 264 1.29 1.32 15.26
N LEU A 265 1.29 0.49 14.18
CA LEU A 265 2.51 0.18 13.39
C LEU A 265 2.28 -0.17 11.89
N ILE A 266 1.25 0.37 11.23
CA ILE A 266 1.54 1.08 9.95
C ILE A 266 2.45 2.29 10.24
N LEU A 267 2.40 2.75 11.50
CA LEU A 267 2.80 4.05 11.98
C LEU A 267 4.29 4.24 12.33
N ASP A 268 5.17 3.22 12.30
CA ASP A 268 6.63 3.50 12.27
C ASP A 268 7.26 3.29 10.87
N ILE A 269 6.57 2.67 9.90
CA ILE A 269 7.28 2.05 8.76
C ILE A 269 7.26 2.90 7.48
N ILE A 270 6.30 3.80 7.36
CA ILE A 270 6.51 5.02 6.57
C ILE A 270 7.46 6.01 7.26
N TYR A 271 7.67 5.88 8.57
CA TYR A 271 8.33 6.92 9.38
C TYR A 271 9.83 7.11 9.02
N LEU A 272 10.40 6.28 8.15
CA LEU A 272 11.83 6.25 7.79
C LEU A 272 12.13 5.82 6.33
N LEU A 273 11.20 5.93 5.37
CA LEU A 273 11.56 5.70 3.95
C LEU A 273 12.20 6.93 3.28
N LEU A 274 12.53 7.92 4.12
CA LEU A 274 13.70 8.80 4.04
C LEU A 274 14.79 8.29 4.99
#